data_AF-A0A352EDX5-F1
#
_entry.id   AF-A0A352EDX5-F1
#
_cell.length_a   1.000
_cell.length_b   1.000
_cell.length_c   1.000
_cell.angle_alpha   90.00
_cell.angle_beta   90.00
_cell.angle_gamma   90.00
#
_symmetry.space_group_name_H-M   'P 1'
#
loop_
_entity.id
_entity.type
_entity.pdbx_description
1 polymer ?
#
loop_
_entity_poly.entity_id
_entity_poly.type
_entity_poly.pdbx_seq_one_letter_code
_entity_poly.pdbx_strand_id
1 'polypeptide(L)'
;SKRALPTPLVALWKITGLSSVFPKSAVFARYHLGHLSPEENHEVDILVGCFMMIPTELLLSVGGFDPQYFMYGEDIDLSYELQKTG
;
A
#
# COMPACT_ATOMS: atom_id res chain seq x y z
N SER A 1 1.35 5.55 -7.56
CA SER A 1 1.69 4.15 -7.26
C SER A 1 0.93 3.76 -6.00
N LYS A 2 0.03 2.79 -6.10
CA LYS A 2 -0.92 2.38 -5.05
C LYS A 2 -0.80 0.87 -4.83
N ARG A 3 -0.82 0.41 -3.58
CA ARG A 3 -0.72 -1.02 -3.25
C ARG A 3 -1.66 -1.39 -2.12
N ALA A 4 -2.12 -2.64 -2.14
CA ALA A 4 -2.77 -3.24 -0.98
C ALA A 4 -1.72 -3.84 -0.03
N LEU A 5 -2.06 -4.01 1.24
CA LEU A 5 -1.22 -4.71 2.20
C LEU A 5 -0.91 -6.13 1.67
N PRO A 6 0.37 -6.56 1.68
CA PRO A 6 0.79 -7.84 1.14
C PRO A 6 0.46 -9.00 2.10
N THR A 7 -0.83 -9.23 2.36
CA THR A 7 -1.27 -10.39 3.14
C THR A 7 -0.94 -11.70 2.41
N PRO A 8 -0.85 -12.85 3.09
CA PRO A 8 -0.51 -14.12 2.45
C PRO A 8 -1.38 -14.46 1.23
N LEU A 9 -2.67 -14.13 1.29
CA LEU A 9 -3.60 -14.35 0.18
C LEU A 9 -3.34 -13.40 -1.00
N VAL A 10 -3.06 -12.13 -0.73
CA VAL A 10 -2.71 -11.14 -1.78
C VAL A 10 -1.37 -11.50 -2.44
N ALA A 11 -0.40 -11.95 -1.64
CA ALA A 11 0.88 -12.45 -2.13
C ALA A 11 0.70 -13.70 -3.00
N LEU A 12 -0.18 -14.62 -2.62
CA LEU A 12 -0.50 -15.81 -3.42
C LEU A 12 -0.96 -15.45 -4.83
N TRP A 13 -1.87 -14.48 -4.98
CA TRP A 13 -2.34 -14.02 -6.29
C TRP A 13 -1.22 -13.43 -7.16
N LYS A 14 -0.28 -12.73 -6.53
CA LYS A 14 0.85 -12.12 -7.22
C LYS A 14 1.88 -13.16 -7.65
N ILE A 15 2.26 -14.07 -6.76
CA ILE A 15 3.30 -15.08 -7.00
C ILE A 15 2.84 -16.13 -8.00
N THR A 16 1.56 -16.54 -7.95
CA THR A 16 0.98 -17.48 -8.92
C THR A 16 0.71 -16.87 -10.30
N GLY A 17 0.87 -15.55 -10.45
CA GLY A 17 0.60 -14.84 -11.71
C GLY A 17 -0.87 -14.54 -11.98
N LEU A 18 -1.79 -14.97 -11.10
CA LEU A 18 -3.24 -14.69 -11.23
C LEU A 18 -3.54 -13.19 -11.31
N SER A 19 -2.77 -12.35 -10.62
CA SER A 19 -2.89 -10.89 -10.73
C SER A 19 -2.64 -10.36 -12.14
N SER A 20 -1.76 -11.01 -12.91
CA SER A 20 -1.44 -10.62 -14.29
C SER A 20 -2.47 -11.14 -15.29
N VAL A 21 -3.05 -12.31 -15.03
CA VAL A 21 -4.12 -12.90 -15.85
C VAL A 21 -5.43 -12.13 -15.69
N PHE A 22 -5.75 -11.68 -14.48
CA PHE A 22 -6.99 -10.98 -14.16
C PHE A 22 -6.73 -9.56 -13.62
N PRO A 23 -6.15 -8.64 -14.44
CA PRO A 23 -5.66 -7.34 -13.96
C PRO A 23 -6.76 -6.37 -13.50
N LYS A 24 -8.01 -6.58 -13.95
CA LYS A 24 -9.18 -5.77 -13.56
C LYS A 24 -10.02 -6.40 -12.45
N SER A 25 -9.63 -7.56 -11.93
CA SER A 25 -10.37 -8.21 -10.84
C SER A 25 -10.01 -7.55 -9.50
N ALA A 26 -11.03 -7.13 -8.75
CA ALA A 26 -10.86 -6.62 -7.39
C ALA A 26 -10.23 -7.65 -6.44
N VAL A 27 -10.42 -8.94 -6.73
CA VAL A 27 -9.90 -10.07 -5.95
C VAL A 27 -8.47 -10.41 -6.36
N PHE A 28 -8.23 -10.67 -7.65
CA PHE A 28 -6.94 -11.20 -8.11
C PHE A 28 -5.88 -10.11 -8.34
N ALA A 29 -6.28 -8.90 -8.74
CA ALA A 29 -5.36 -7.77 -8.93
C ALA A 29 -5.23 -6.88 -7.67
N ARG A 30 -5.54 -7.43 -6.49
CA ARG A 30 -5.56 -6.70 -5.23
C ARG A 30 -4.22 -6.03 -4.91
N TYR A 31 -3.08 -6.70 -5.14
CA TYR A 31 -1.76 -6.17 -4.79
C TYR A 31 -1.45 -4.80 -5.42
N HIS A 32 -1.72 -4.62 -6.72
CA HIS A 32 -1.50 -3.36 -7.43
C HIS A 32 -2.77 -2.51 -7.58
N LEU A 33 -3.90 -2.99 -7.06
CA LEU A 33 -5.21 -2.37 -7.19
C LEU A 33 -5.55 -1.99 -8.65
N GLY A 34 -5.25 -2.91 -9.60
CA GLY A 34 -5.39 -2.66 -11.03
C GLY A 34 -6.82 -2.46 -11.54
N HIS A 35 -7.80 -2.74 -10.70
CA HIS A 35 -9.23 -2.51 -10.95
C HIS A 35 -9.68 -1.07 -10.68
N LEU A 36 -8.86 -0.25 -10.02
CA LEU A 36 -9.19 1.13 -9.65
C LEU A 36 -8.80 2.11 -10.75
N SER A 37 -9.71 3.02 -11.10
CA SER A 37 -9.46 4.12 -12.05
C SER A 37 -8.26 4.98 -11.62
N PRO A 38 -7.42 5.45 -12.54
CA PRO A 38 -6.36 6.41 -12.24
C PRO A 38 -6.87 7.83 -12.05
N GLU A 39 -8.05 8.17 -12.58
CA GLU A 39 -8.62 9.53 -12.59
C GLU A 39 -9.55 9.81 -11.40
N GLU A 40 -9.58 8.91 -10.43
CA GLU A 40 -10.47 8.98 -9.27
C GLU A 40 -9.66 8.85 -7.97
N ASN A 41 -10.21 9.42 -6.89
CA ASN A 41 -9.65 9.24 -5.56
C ASN A 41 -10.08 7.89 -5.00
N HIS A 42 -9.13 7.15 -4.44
CA HIS A 42 -9.37 5.84 -3.84
C HIS A 42 -8.72 5.75 -2.48
N GLU A 43 -9.39 5.06 -1.57
CA GLU A 43 -8.76 4.56 -0.35
C GLU A 43 -7.83 3.40 -0.73
N VAL A 44 -6.59 3.48 -0.26
CA VAL A 44 -5.54 2.51 -0.57
C VAL A 44 -4.74 2.22 0.68
N ASP A 45 -4.26 0.99 0.81
CA ASP A 45 -3.58 0.61 2.04
C ASP A 45 -2.17 1.25 2.10
N ILE A 46 -1.45 1.25 0.99
CA ILE A 46 -0.05 1.70 0.93
C ILE A 46 0.13 2.71 -0.19
N LEU A 47 0.71 3.85 0.17
CA LEU A 47 1.25 4.83 -0.76
C LEU A 47 2.75 4.62 -0.93
N VAL A 48 3.31 5.04 -2.06
CA VAL A 48 4.76 4.99 -2.28
C VAL A 48 5.43 6.23 -1.70
N GLY A 49 6.58 6.04 -1.04
CA GLY A 49 7.34 7.10 -0.36
C GLY A 49 7.85 8.24 -1.25
N CYS A 50 7.76 8.14 -2.58
CA CYS A 50 8.17 9.19 -3.50
C CYS A 50 7.39 10.50 -3.31
N PHE A 51 6.11 10.42 -2.91
CA PHE A 51 5.31 11.58 -2.56
C PHE A 51 4.14 11.18 -1.65
N MET A 52 4.09 11.77 -0.46
CA MET A 52 3.00 11.63 0.49
C MET A 52 2.72 12.99 1.13
N MET A 53 1.45 13.26 1.43
CA MET A 53 1.03 14.42 2.23
C MET A 53 0.29 13.90 3.45
N ILE A 54 0.80 14.21 4.64
CA ILE A 54 0.33 13.66 5.91
C ILE A 54 0.23 14.81 6.90
N PRO A 55 -0.82 14.88 7.75
CA PRO A 55 -0.87 15.85 8.83
C PRO A 55 0.35 15.71 9.75
N THR A 56 1.02 16.81 10.06
CA THR A 56 2.25 16.81 10.87
C THR A 56 2.05 16.14 12.23
N GLU A 57 0.93 16.43 12.90
CA GLU A 57 0.62 15.84 14.21
C GLU A 57 0.49 14.32 14.15
N LEU A 58 -0.10 13.79 13.07
CA LEU A 58 -0.27 12.37 12.85
C LEU A 58 1.05 11.68 12.48
N LEU A 59 1.87 12.33 11.65
CA LEU A 59 3.20 11.80 11.32
C LEU A 59 4.09 11.69 12.55
N LEU A 60 4.04 12.69 13.45
CA LEU A 60 4.81 12.69 14.68
C LEU A 60 4.29 11.67 15.71
N SER A 61 2.98 11.38 15.73
CA SER A 61 2.41 10.42 16.67
C SER A 61 2.82 8.97 16.38
N VAL A 62 3.07 8.63 15.10
CA VAL A 62 3.56 7.30 14.68
C VAL A 62 5.09 7.21 14.59
N GLY A 63 5.82 8.30 14.89
CA GLY A 63 7.29 8.30 14.90
C GLY A 63 7.96 8.52 13.53
N GLY A 64 7.19 8.76 12.46
CA GLY A 64 7.72 8.97 11.12
C GLY A 64 8.23 7.68 10.46
N PHE A 65 9.30 7.78 9.67
CA PHE A 65 9.92 6.61 9.04
C PHE A 65 10.78 5.85 10.05
N ASP A 66 10.52 4.55 10.22
CA ASP A 66 11.31 3.69 11.09
C ASP A 66 12.72 3.45 10.51
N PRO A 67 13.80 3.83 11.22
CA PRO A 67 15.18 3.64 10.77
C PRO A 67 15.61 2.18 10.61
N GLN A 68 14.83 1.20 11.09
CA GLN A 68 15.08 -0.22 10.83
C GLN A 68 14.92 -0.58 9.35
N TYR A 69 14.18 0.23 8.58
CA TYR A 69 14.01 0.06 7.14
C TYR A 69 14.78 1.13 6.39
N PHE A 70 15.87 0.72 5.73
CA PHE A 70 16.68 1.64 4.92
C PHE A 70 16.15 1.78 3.48
N MET A 71 15.39 0.79 2.95
CA MET A 71 14.70 0.80 1.64
C MET A 71 13.66 -0.35 1.53
N TYR A 72 12.65 -0.19 0.66
CA TYR A 72 11.65 -1.17 0.24
C TYR A 72 10.64 -1.64 1.30
N GLY A 73 10.62 -0.99 2.46
CA GLY A 73 9.73 -1.34 3.58
C GLY A 73 9.27 -0.13 4.39
N GLU A 74 10.00 0.98 4.31
CA GLU A 74 9.75 2.22 5.04
C GLU A 74 8.40 2.86 4.69
N ASP A 75 7.97 2.77 3.43
CA ASP A 75 6.69 3.32 2.98
C ASP A 75 5.51 2.41 3.34
N ILE A 76 5.73 1.09 3.31
CA ILE A 76 4.78 0.08 3.78
C ILE A 76 4.55 0.23 5.28
N ASP A 77 5.64 0.32 6.05
CA ASP A 77 5.63 0.43 7.51
C ASP A 77 4.91 1.71 7.95
N LEU A 78 5.32 2.87 7.43
CA LEU A 78 4.66 4.14 7.71
C LEU A 78 3.17 4.12 7.36
N SER A 79 2.80 3.59 6.19
CA SER A 79 1.38 3.48 5.81
C SER A 79 0.59 2.57 6.75
N TYR A 80 1.21 1.47 7.20
CA TYR A 80 0.60 0.51 8.11
C TYR A 80 0.41 1.08 9.52
N GLU A 81 1.41 1.78 10.07
CA GLU A 81 1.30 2.44 11.38
C GLU A 81 0.25 3.55 11.36
N LEU A 82 0.17 4.35 10.29
CA LEU A 82 -0.87 5.36 10.14
C LEU A 82 -2.27 4.74 10.13
N GLN A 83 -2.49 3.63 9.43
CA GLN A 83 -3.80 2.94 9.44
C GLN A 83 -4.23 2.42 10.82
N LYS A 84 -3.28 2.08 11.70
CA LYS A 84 -3.63 1.62 13.05
C LYS A 84 -4.19 2.75 13.93
N THR A 85 -4.01 4.01 13.54
CA THR A 85 -4.45 5.17 14.31
C THR A 85 -5.95 5.48 14.17
N GLY A 86 -6.63 4.92 13.16
CA GLY A 86 -8.06 5.12 12.88
C GLY A 86 -8.30 5.67 11.48
#